data_AF-H2YT54-F1
#
_entry.id   AF-H2YT54-F1
#
_cell.length_a   1.000
_cell.length_b   1.000
_cell.length_c   1.000
_cell.angle_alpha   90.00
_cell.angle_beta   90.00
_cell.angle_gamma   90.00
#
_symmetry.space_group_name_H-M   'P 1'
#
loop_
_entity.id
_entity.type
_entity.pdbx_description
1 polymer ?
#
loop_
_entity_poly.entity_id
_entity_poly.type
_entity_poly.pdbx_seq_one_letter_code
_entity_poly.pdbx_strand_id
1 'polypeptide(L)'
;MAPCARWSEWSDYGSCQASCGATGQQVRSRSCTLNNGSPSNQCTGGSSTSTRFCQGPACPALWANWQSWGSCQLDCTRSRQRNCRVNGQVVSQSRCSGFSSERLQCPGGCPSLDPPNGQSWVSWGSWSGYGICTRTCGGGTQTRYRRCYYLGRSNSPIGSDYCTFTHQTQSSDGRPCRTTPCPNTYTWTNWSPYGQCRSNAPGSCSGRQTSSRRCINPASNQQVQSPNCAPGVDTRTQSCNACQQDNTYGNWYAWGACSAPCHSGSNRPTRVRARCRTGTNCTQQSHWDIVTENCNTNPC
;
A
#
# COMPACT_ATOMS: atom_id res chain seq x y z
N MET A 1 66.26 -85.03 -23.02
CA MET A 1 65.84 -84.13 -21.93
C MET A 1 64.32 -84.03 -21.97
N ALA A 2 63.62 -84.35 -20.88
CA ALA A 2 62.16 -84.15 -20.80
C ALA A 2 61.85 -82.64 -20.84
N PRO A 3 60.82 -82.19 -21.58
CA PRO A 3 60.47 -80.78 -21.65
C PRO A 3 60.08 -80.29 -20.24
N CYS A 4 60.72 -79.23 -19.74
CA CYS A 4 60.32 -78.66 -18.45
C CYS A 4 59.01 -77.88 -18.59
N ALA A 5 58.16 -78.01 -17.58
CA ALA A 5 56.88 -77.32 -17.50
C ALA A 5 57.05 -75.97 -16.78
N ARG A 6 56.36 -74.94 -17.28
CA ARG A 6 56.37 -73.60 -16.68
C ARG A 6 54.95 -73.04 -16.59
N TRP A 7 54.73 -72.15 -15.63
CA TRP A 7 53.51 -71.36 -15.57
C TRP A 7 53.53 -70.24 -16.62
N SER A 8 52.38 -70.01 -17.29
CA SER A 8 52.18 -68.81 -18.09
C SER A 8 52.12 -67.55 -17.21
N GLU A 9 52.16 -66.39 -17.86
CA GLU A 9 51.76 -65.15 -17.19
C GLU A 9 50.31 -65.26 -16.70
N TRP A 10 50.01 -64.50 -15.65
CA TRP A 10 48.66 -64.38 -15.13
C TRP A 10 47.80 -63.57 -16.09
N SER A 11 46.54 -63.99 -16.28
CA SER A 11 45.53 -63.11 -16.86
C SER A 11 45.31 -61.88 -15.98
N ASP A 12 44.68 -60.86 -16.56
CA ASP A 12 44.05 -59.81 -15.75
C ASP A 12 43.01 -60.42 -14.81
N TYR A 13 42.79 -59.74 -13.69
CA TYR A 13 41.68 -60.06 -12.81
C TYR A 13 40.35 -59.76 -13.50
N GLY A 14 39.41 -60.71 -13.46
CA GLY A 14 38.06 -60.50 -13.96
C GLY A 14 37.27 -59.46 -13.15
N SER A 15 36.07 -59.14 -13.60
CA SER A 15 35.15 -58.23 -12.90
C SER A 15 34.88 -58.68 -11.47
N CYS A 16 34.66 -57.72 -10.57
CA CYS A 16 34.29 -58.02 -9.19
C CYS A 16 32.95 -58.73 -9.15
N GLN A 17 32.90 -59.92 -8.54
CA GLN A 17 31.67 -60.73 -8.45
C GLN A 17 30.67 -60.20 -7.40
N ALA A 18 30.98 -59.10 -6.73
CA ALA A 18 30.14 -58.52 -5.70
C ALA A 18 28.93 -57.79 -6.28
N SER A 19 27.79 -57.90 -5.60
CA SER A 19 26.70 -56.93 -5.73
C SER A 19 27.13 -55.55 -5.24
N CYS A 20 26.38 -54.51 -5.59
CA CYS A 20 26.73 -53.15 -5.18
C CYS A 20 26.86 -53.03 -3.65
N GLY A 21 27.83 -52.25 -3.17
CA GLY A 21 28.08 -52.02 -1.73
C GLY A 21 28.57 -53.24 -0.94
N ALA A 22 28.74 -54.41 -1.58
CA ALA A 22 29.25 -55.62 -0.95
C ALA A 22 30.74 -55.83 -1.28
N THR A 23 31.42 -56.63 -0.45
CA THR A 23 32.76 -57.15 -0.76
C THR A 23 32.59 -58.47 -1.52
N GLY A 24 33.37 -58.67 -2.58
CA GLY A 24 33.38 -59.91 -3.34
C GLY A 24 34.79 -60.30 -3.74
N GLN A 25 34.88 -61.15 -4.76
CA GLN A 25 36.14 -61.70 -5.22
C GLN A 25 36.36 -61.42 -6.72
N GLN A 26 37.62 -61.23 -7.08
CA GLN A 26 38.10 -61.28 -8.46
C GLN A 26 39.04 -62.46 -8.62
N VAL A 27 38.85 -63.21 -9.70
CA VAL A 27 39.69 -64.37 -10.03
C VAL A 27 40.50 -64.04 -11.27
N ARG A 28 41.78 -64.43 -11.24
CA ARG A 28 42.64 -64.53 -12.42
C ARG A 28 43.18 -65.94 -12.55
N SER A 29 43.52 -66.33 -13.75
CA SER A 29 44.04 -67.66 -14.05
C SER A 29 45.37 -67.60 -14.79
N ARG A 30 46.13 -68.69 -14.70
CA ARG A 30 47.31 -68.97 -15.50
C ARG A 30 47.30 -70.44 -15.89
N SER A 31 47.92 -70.77 -17.00
CA SER A 31 47.98 -72.14 -17.52
C SER A 31 49.37 -72.73 -17.32
N CYS A 32 49.46 -74.03 -17.09
CA CYS A 32 50.73 -74.75 -17.06
C CYS A 32 51.01 -75.32 -18.45
N THR A 33 52.17 -74.98 -19.02
CA THR A 33 52.56 -75.42 -20.37
C THR A 33 53.98 -75.96 -20.38
N LEU A 34 54.24 -76.91 -21.28
CA LEU A 34 55.60 -77.35 -21.62
C LEU A 34 56.30 -76.29 -22.47
N ASN A 35 57.63 -76.36 -22.58
CA ASN A 35 58.41 -75.45 -23.43
C ASN A 35 57.99 -75.41 -24.92
N ASN A 36 57.30 -76.45 -25.40
CA ASN A 36 56.75 -76.52 -26.76
C ASN A 36 55.32 -75.93 -26.88
N GLY A 37 54.80 -75.30 -25.82
CA GLY A 37 53.47 -74.68 -25.79
C GLY A 37 52.32 -75.63 -25.48
N SER A 38 52.55 -76.94 -25.38
CA SER A 38 51.48 -77.92 -25.07
C SER A 38 51.02 -77.82 -23.60
N PRO A 39 49.73 -78.05 -23.29
CA PRO A 39 49.23 -78.10 -21.92
C PRO A 39 49.94 -79.14 -21.06
N SER A 40 50.16 -78.84 -19.79
CA SER A 40 50.79 -79.74 -18.82
C SER A 40 50.17 -79.60 -17.43
N ASN A 41 50.36 -80.59 -16.58
CA ASN A 41 50.04 -80.57 -15.16
C ASN A 41 51.29 -80.71 -14.26
N GLN A 42 52.49 -80.68 -14.85
CA GLN A 42 53.76 -80.93 -14.16
C GLN A 42 54.39 -79.68 -13.50
N CYS A 43 53.69 -78.54 -13.49
CA CYS A 43 54.17 -77.33 -12.83
C CYS A 43 54.07 -77.47 -11.30
N THR A 44 55.16 -77.24 -10.58
CA THR A 44 55.22 -77.28 -9.11
C THR A 44 55.16 -75.85 -8.52
N GLY A 45 54.77 -75.72 -7.24
CA GLY A 45 54.91 -74.46 -6.49
C GLY A 45 53.79 -73.41 -6.61
N GLY A 46 52.54 -73.77 -6.94
CA GLY A 46 51.40 -72.85 -6.83
C GLY A 46 50.13 -73.31 -7.54
N SER A 47 49.06 -72.51 -7.43
CA SER A 47 47.76 -72.79 -8.08
C SER A 47 47.68 -72.20 -9.50
N SER A 48 46.79 -72.75 -10.34
CA SER A 48 46.40 -72.20 -11.65
C SER A 48 45.44 -71.02 -11.52
N THR A 49 44.89 -70.77 -10.33
CA THR A 49 43.98 -69.66 -10.04
C THR A 49 44.46 -68.86 -8.83
N SER A 50 44.20 -67.56 -8.86
CA SER A 50 44.48 -66.65 -7.75
C SER A 50 43.28 -65.73 -7.55
N THR A 51 42.86 -65.62 -6.30
CA THR A 51 41.70 -64.83 -5.91
C THR A 51 42.13 -63.65 -5.04
N ARG A 52 41.51 -62.49 -5.25
CA ARG A 52 41.66 -61.33 -4.35
C ARG A 52 40.30 -60.75 -4.01
N PHE A 53 40.24 -60.03 -2.88
CA PHE A 53 39.06 -59.26 -2.51
C PHE A 53 38.91 -58.00 -3.36
N CYS A 54 37.67 -57.64 -3.63
CA CYS A 54 37.29 -56.41 -4.31
C CYS A 54 36.05 -55.81 -3.66
N GLN A 55 35.88 -54.50 -3.77
CA GLN A 55 34.65 -53.82 -3.40
C GLN A 55 33.76 -53.68 -4.64
N GLY A 56 32.49 -54.07 -4.49
CA GLY A 56 31.48 -53.86 -5.52
C GLY A 56 31.22 -52.37 -5.78
N PRO A 57 30.55 -52.03 -6.89
CA PRO A 57 30.21 -50.65 -7.20
C PRO A 57 29.29 -50.04 -6.13
N ALA A 58 29.25 -48.72 -6.01
CA ALA A 58 28.30 -48.07 -5.10
C ALA A 58 26.86 -48.37 -5.53
N CYS A 59 25.96 -48.63 -4.56
CA CYS A 59 24.57 -48.89 -4.89
C CYS A 59 23.87 -47.61 -5.38
N PRO A 60 23.07 -47.69 -6.45
CA PRO A 60 22.31 -46.54 -6.94
C PRO A 60 21.25 -46.13 -5.91
N ALA A 61 21.02 -44.82 -5.82
CA ALA A 61 19.92 -44.26 -5.05
C ALA A 61 18.66 -44.26 -5.92
N LEU A 62 17.63 -44.98 -5.49
CA LEU A 62 16.38 -45.14 -6.22
C LEU A 62 15.19 -44.77 -5.34
N TRP A 63 14.19 -44.15 -5.95
CA TRP A 63 12.91 -43.92 -5.28
C TRP A 63 12.21 -45.26 -5.04
N ALA A 64 11.73 -45.47 -3.82
CA ALA A 64 10.75 -46.51 -3.56
C ALA A 64 9.41 -46.18 -4.24
N ASN A 65 8.51 -47.16 -4.26
CA ASN A 65 7.13 -46.94 -4.71
C ASN A 65 6.47 -45.83 -3.90
N TRP A 66 5.59 -45.08 -4.57
CA TRP A 66 4.72 -44.13 -3.92
C TRP A 66 3.87 -44.83 -2.87
N GLN A 67 3.77 -44.20 -1.70
CA GLN A 67 2.75 -44.56 -0.72
C GLN A 67 1.36 -44.26 -1.27
N SER A 68 0.35 -44.86 -0.63
CA SER A 68 -1.05 -44.54 -0.91
C SER A 68 -1.31 -43.05 -0.77
N TRP A 69 -2.26 -42.54 -1.55
CA TRP A 69 -2.76 -41.18 -1.38
C TRP A 69 -3.33 -40.99 0.03
N GLY A 70 -2.99 -39.88 0.67
CA GLY A 70 -3.69 -39.43 1.86
C GLY A 70 -5.15 -39.07 1.58
N SER A 71 -5.93 -38.87 2.63
CA SER A 71 -7.28 -38.34 2.54
C SER A 71 -7.28 -36.92 1.98
N CYS A 72 -8.41 -36.55 1.39
CA CYS A 72 -8.64 -35.18 0.92
C CYS A 72 -8.63 -34.20 2.10
N GLN A 73 -7.81 -33.17 1.96
CA GLN A 73 -7.71 -32.07 2.90
C GLN A 73 -8.75 -31.00 2.55
N LEU A 74 -8.99 -30.08 3.49
CA LEU A 74 -9.98 -29.00 3.35
C LEU A 74 -9.62 -27.99 2.24
N ASP A 75 -8.36 -27.94 1.82
CA ASP A 75 -7.90 -27.16 0.67
C ASP A 75 -8.06 -27.91 -0.67
N CYS A 76 -8.87 -28.97 -0.68
CA CYS A 76 -9.28 -29.73 -1.85
C CYS A 76 -8.12 -30.46 -2.54
N THR A 77 -7.04 -30.70 -1.80
CA THR A 77 -5.91 -31.48 -2.27
C THR A 77 -5.65 -32.72 -1.43
N ARG A 78 -4.96 -33.68 -2.02
CA ARG A 78 -4.40 -34.84 -1.36
C ARG A 78 -2.93 -34.96 -1.73
N SER A 79 -2.14 -35.53 -0.84
CA SER A 79 -0.70 -35.74 -1.05
C SER A 79 -0.31 -37.19 -0.85
N ARG A 80 0.78 -37.59 -1.49
CA ARG A 80 1.48 -38.86 -1.24
C ARG A 80 2.98 -38.63 -1.18
N GLN A 81 3.68 -39.57 -0.57
CA GLN A 81 5.12 -39.49 -0.38
C GLN A 81 5.81 -40.78 -0.83
N ARG A 82 7.11 -40.70 -1.10
CA ARG A 82 7.98 -41.83 -1.38
C ARG A 82 9.35 -41.61 -0.73
N ASN A 83 10.00 -42.70 -0.38
CA ASN A 83 11.30 -42.68 0.28
C ASN A 83 12.42 -42.95 -0.71
N CYS A 84 13.53 -42.23 -0.59
CA CYS A 84 14.75 -42.55 -1.33
C CYS A 84 15.45 -43.73 -0.63
N ARG A 85 15.86 -44.74 -1.40
CA ARG A 85 16.52 -45.94 -0.86
C ARG A 85 17.84 -46.22 -1.54
N VAL A 86 18.80 -46.69 -0.75
CA VAL A 86 20.08 -47.26 -1.19
C VAL A 86 20.21 -48.62 -0.53
N ASN A 87 20.35 -49.68 -1.33
CA ASN A 87 20.40 -51.06 -0.83
C ASN A 87 19.26 -51.42 0.14
N GLY A 88 18.03 -51.01 -0.19
CA GLY A 88 16.84 -51.28 0.63
C GLY A 88 16.65 -50.37 1.85
N GLN A 89 17.68 -49.66 2.31
CA GLN A 89 17.59 -48.76 3.46
C GLN A 89 17.15 -47.35 3.05
N VAL A 90 16.33 -46.70 3.88
CA VAL A 90 15.88 -45.32 3.64
C VAL A 90 17.04 -44.37 3.91
N VAL A 91 17.30 -43.48 2.95
CA VAL A 91 18.36 -42.47 3.02
C VAL A 91 17.77 -41.08 2.78
N SER A 92 18.63 -40.05 2.89
CA SER A 92 18.25 -38.67 2.55
C SER A 92 17.65 -38.56 1.15
N GLN A 93 16.55 -37.80 1.04
CA GLN A 93 15.81 -37.56 -0.20
C GLN A 93 16.67 -36.92 -1.30
N SER A 94 17.69 -36.14 -0.93
CA SER A 94 18.60 -35.46 -1.86
C SER A 94 19.48 -36.39 -2.70
N ARG A 95 19.59 -37.67 -2.32
CA ARG A 95 20.33 -38.67 -3.10
C ARG A 95 19.56 -39.17 -4.32
N CYS A 96 18.25 -38.99 -4.36
CA CYS A 96 17.42 -39.38 -5.48
C CYS A 96 17.00 -38.13 -6.28
N SER A 97 17.03 -38.22 -7.62
CA SER A 97 16.61 -37.11 -8.48
C SER A 97 15.08 -37.03 -8.57
N GLY A 98 14.52 -35.81 -8.44
CA GLY A 98 13.08 -35.54 -8.46
C GLY A 98 12.46 -35.35 -7.08
N PHE A 99 11.12 -35.24 -7.03
CA PHE A 99 10.39 -34.91 -5.80
C PHE A 99 10.06 -36.14 -4.94
N SER A 100 10.15 -35.98 -3.61
CA SER A 100 9.76 -36.98 -2.60
C SER A 100 8.27 -36.93 -2.24
N SER A 101 7.59 -35.85 -2.60
CA SER A 101 6.18 -35.61 -2.35
C SER A 101 5.46 -35.19 -3.62
N GLU A 102 4.22 -35.61 -3.75
CA GLU A 102 3.33 -35.20 -4.84
C GLU A 102 2.00 -34.75 -4.24
N ARG A 103 1.40 -33.72 -4.85
CA ARG A 103 0.13 -33.14 -4.42
C ARG A 103 -0.79 -32.98 -5.63
N LEU A 104 -2.04 -33.40 -5.49
CA LEU A 104 -3.05 -33.34 -6.55
C LEU A 104 -4.40 -32.90 -5.98
N GLN A 105 -5.27 -32.41 -6.87
CA GLN A 105 -6.66 -32.15 -6.54
C GLN A 105 -7.43 -33.44 -6.25
N CYS A 106 -8.44 -33.31 -5.41
CA CYS A 106 -9.32 -34.41 -5.03
C CYS A 106 -10.32 -34.77 -6.14
N PRO A 107 -10.44 -36.07 -6.50
CA PRO A 107 -11.49 -36.53 -7.40
C PRO A 107 -12.83 -36.47 -6.66
N GLY A 108 -13.74 -35.60 -7.11
CA GLY A 108 -15.05 -35.35 -6.47
C GLY A 108 -15.19 -34.00 -5.77
N GLY A 109 -14.20 -33.11 -5.89
CA GLY A 109 -14.23 -31.80 -5.26
C GLY A 109 -13.75 -31.82 -3.81
N CYS A 110 -13.94 -30.70 -3.12
CA CYS A 110 -13.56 -30.57 -1.72
C CYS A 110 -14.47 -31.47 -0.86
N PRO A 111 -13.98 -32.02 0.26
CA PRO A 111 -14.88 -32.53 1.30
C PRO A 111 -15.92 -31.44 1.57
N SER A 112 -17.21 -31.78 1.45
CA SER A 112 -18.30 -30.81 1.65
C SER A 112 -18.07 -30.05 2.95
N LEU A 113 -17.99 -28.72 2.84
CA LEU A 113 -17.89 -27.81 3.97
C LEU A 113 -19.23 -27.69 4.70
N ASP A 114 -20.30 -28.27 4.17
CA ASP A 114 -21.61 -28.24 4.79
C ASP A 114 -21.62 -29.19 6.00
N PRO A 115 -21.77 -28.65 7.22
CA PRO A 115 -22.19 -29.46 8.35
C PRO A 115 -23.54 -30.10 8.03
N PRO A 116 -23.84 -31.27 8.61
CA PRO A 116 -25.15 -31.91 8.48
C PRO A 116 -26.35 -30.99 8.81
N ASN A 117 -26.11 -29.88 9.52
CA ASN A 117 -27.12 -28.99 10.09
C ASN A 117 -27.01 -27.53 9.58
N GLY A 118 -26.19 -27.23 8.56
CA GLY A 118 -26.07 -25.87 7.99
C GLY A 118 -25.41 -24.80 8.88
N GLN A 119 -24.83 -25.17 10.03
CA GLN A 119 -24.10 -24.25 10.93
C GLN A 119 -22.59 -24.18 10.65
N SER A 120 -22.04 -23.04 10.23
CA SER A 120 -20.61 -22.86 9.96
C SER A 120 -19.69 -23.43 11.05
N TRP A 121 -18.74 -24.30 10.70
CA TRP A 121 -17.76 -24.89 11.63
C TRP A 121 -16.73 -23.88 12.16
N VAL A 122 -16.74 -22.65 11.64
CA VAL A 122 -15.81 -21.58 11.99
C VAL A 122 -16.57 -20.34 12.43
N SER A 123 -15.99 -19.60 13.36
CA SER A 123 -16.54 -18.31 13.79
C SER A 123 -15.46 -17.33 14.17
N TRP A 124 -15.79 -16.05 14.05
CA TRP A 124 -14.98 -14.98 14.59
C TRP A 124 -15.03 -15.02 16.12
N GLY A 125 -13.86 -15.02 16.74
CA GLY A 125 -13.78 -14.72 18.16
C GLY A 125 -14.10 -13.24 18.45
N SER A 126 -14.12 -12.91 19.73
CA SER A 126 -14.31 -11.52 20.17
C SER A 126 -13.23 -10.60 19.60
N TRP A 127 -13.62 -9.36 19.32
CA TRP A 127 -12.67 -8.30 19.01
C TRP A 127 -11.71 -8.10 20.17
N SER A 128 -10.43 -7.89 19.85
CA SER A 128 -9.49 -7.32 20.81
C SER A 128 -9.97 -5.93 21.25
N GLY A 129 -9.40 -5.46 22.37
CA GLY A 129 -9.38 -4.02 22.62
C GLY A 129 -8.74 -3.27 21.45
N TYR A 130 -9.07 -2.00 21.29
CA TYR A 130 -8.32 -1.14 20.38
C TYR A 130 -6.89 -0.98 20.91
N GLY A 131 -5.93 -1.09 20.01
CA GLY A 131 -4.54 -0.80 20.31
C GLY A 131 -4.31 0.68 20.63
N ILE A 132 -3.06 1.03 20.90
CA ILE A 132 -2.66 2.43 21.07
C ILE A 132 -2.93 3.25 19.81
N CYS A 133 -3.23 4.52 19.99
CA CYS A 133 -3.38 5.43 18.85
C CYS A 133 -2.04 5.62 18.14
N THR A 134 -2.04 5.61 16.80
CA THR A 134 -0.81 5.85 16.01
C THR A 134 -0.17 7.22 16.26
N ARG A 135 -0.94 8.18 16.79
CA ARG A 135 -0.46 9.50 17.20
C ARG A 135 -0.96 9.85 18.58
N THR A 136 -0.19 10.63 19.31
CA THR A 136 -0.58 11.16 20.62
C THR A 136 -1.50 12.38 20.50
N CYS A 137 -1.49 13.07 19.37
CA CYS A 137 -2.30 14.24 19.03
C CYS A 137 -2.40 14.43 17.50
N GLY A 138 -3.23 15.36 17.04
CA GLY A 138 -3.33 15.76 15.64
C GLY A 138 -3.98 14.71 14.72
N GLY A 139 -4.79 13.82 15.28
CA GLY A 139 -5.51 12.76 14.57
C GLY A 139 -4.61 11.56 14.25
N GLY A 140 -4.90 10.43 14.89
CA GLY A 140 -4.32 9.12 14.58
C GLY A 140 -5.41 8.05 14.40
N THR A 141 -4.99 6.81 14.19
CA THR A 141 -5.88 5.65 14.06
C THR A 141 -5.50 4.63 15.13
N GLN A 142 -6.50 4.04 15.76
CA GLN A 142 -6.33 2.87 16.62
C GLN A 142 -6.99 1.68 15.93
N THR A 143 -6.26 0.58 15.86
CA THR A 143 -6.69 -0.64 15.18
C THR A 143 -6.97 -1.72 16.21
N ARG A 144 -8.03 -2.50 15.99
CA ARG A 144 -8.31 -3.74 16.71
C ARG A 144 -8.37 -4.89 15.74
N TYR A 145 -8.16 -6.09 16.26
CA TYR A 145 -8.12 -7.33 15.50
C TYR A 145 -9.01 -8.38 16.14
N ARG A 146 -9.49 -9.32 15.34
CA ARG A 146 -10.12 -10.54 15.82
C ARG A 146 -9.57 -11.73 15.07
N ARG A 147 -9.63 -12.90 15.71
CA ARG A 147 -9.10 -14.14 15.15
C ARG A 147 -10.25 -15.08 14.80
N CYS A 148 -10.03 -15.92 13.80
CA CYS A 148 -10.97 -16.95 13.36
C CYS A 148 -10.66 -18.25 14.13
N TYR A 149 -11.69 -18.99 14.54
CA TYR A 149 -11.55 -20.23 15.31
C TYR A 149 -12.51 -21.31 14.81
N TYR A 150 -12.20 -22.58 15.06
CA TYR A 150 -13.14 -23.68 14.90
C TYR A 150 -14.12 -23.73 16.08
N LEU A 151 -15.42 -23.87 15.79
CA LEU A 151 -16.43 -24.09 16.82
C LEU A 151 -16.26 -25.50 17.42
N GLY A 152 -16.16 -25.57 18.75
CA GLY A 152 -16.25 -26.83 19.50
C GLY A 152 -15.04 -27.77 19.43
N ARG A 153 -13.90 -27.39 18.84
CA ARG A 153 -12.69 -28.26 18.77
C ARG A 153 -11.44 -27.67 19.40
N SER A 154 -11.07 -26.43 19.10
CA SER A 154 -9.79 -25.87 19.57
C SER A 154 -9.84 -24.35 19.69
N ASN A 155 -9.22 -23.82 20.75
CA ASN A 155 -8.98 -22.38 20.92
C ASN A 155 -7.77 -21.87 20.10
N SER A 156 -7.18 -22.70 19.24
CA SER A 156 -6.10 -22.26 18.37
C SER A 156 -6.66 -21.44 17.20
N PRO A 157 -6.13 -20.24 16.93
CA PRO A 157 -6.59 -19.42 15.83
C PRO A 157 -6.19 -20.03 14.48
N ILE A 158 -7.07 -19.90 13.50
CA ILE A 158 -6.85 -20.29 12.10
C ILE A 158 -6.76 -19.06 11.19
N GLY A 159 -6.43 -19.27 9.92
CA GLY A 159 -6.37 -18.20 8.92
C GLY A 159 -7.68 -17.41 8.86
N SER A 160 -7.59 -16.08 8.72
CA SER A 160 -8.78 -15.21 8.62
C SER A 160 -9.66 -15.53 7.41
N ASP A 161 -9.06 -16.08 6.35
CA ASP A 161 -9.70 -16.34 5.06
C ASP A 161 -10.87 -17.34 5.17
N TYR A 162 -10.78 -18.24 6.15
CA TYR A 162 -11.85 -19.19 6.46
C TYR A 162 -13.13 -18.49 6.98
N CYS A 163 -12.97 -17.42 7.76
CA CYS A 163 -14.11 -16.66 8.31
C CYS A 163 -14.59 -15.55 7.35
N THR A 164 -13.72 -14.99 6.50
CA THR A 164 -14.13 -13.98 5.51
C THR A 164 -14.93 -14.58 4.37
N PHE A 165 -14.59 -15.80 3.91
CA PHE A 165 -15.35 -16.51 2.89
C PHE A 165 -16.78 -16.86 3.34
N THR A 166 -16.96 -17.22 4.62
CA THR A 166 -18.24 -17.65 5.19
C THR A 166 -19.13 -16.50 5.63
N HIS A 167 -18.56 -15.40 6.15
CA HIS A 167 -19.33 -14.32 6.78
C HIS A 167 -19.10 -12.92 6.18
N GLN A 168 -18.28 -12.76 5.12
CA GLN A 168 -18.00 -11.47 4.45
C GLN A 168 -17.55 -10.32 5.38
N THR A 169 -16.99 -10.61 6.54
CA THR A 169 -16.59 -9.58 7.52
C THR A 169 -15.08 -9.59 7.77
N GLN A 170 -14.49 -8.42 8.01
CA GLN A 170 -13.04 -8.21 8.05
C GLN A 170 -12.39 -8.68 9.37
N SER A 171 -11.10 -9.03 9.35
CA SER A 171 -10.31 -9.46 10.52
C SER A 171 -9.77 -8.28 11.36
N SER A 172 -9.79 -7.07 10.79
CA SER A 172 -9.28 -5.85 11.40
C SER A 172 -10.27 -4.70 11.23
N ASP A 173 -10.30 -3.82 12.21
CA ASP A 173 -11.16 -2.63 12.21
C ASP A 173 -10.40 -1.45 12.80
N GLY A 174 -10.57 -0.28 12.20
CA GLY A 174 -9.82 0.94 12.53
C GLY A 174 -10.77 2.08 12.84
N ARG A 175 -10.47 2.84 13.90
CA ARG A 175 -11.21 4.06 14.22
C ARG A 175 -10.29 5.24 14.48
N PRO A 176 -10.73 6.49 14.21
CA PRO A 176 -9.97 7.68 14.55
C PRO A 176 -9.77 7.80 16.07
N CYS A 177 -8.66 8.41 16.46
CA CYS A 177 -8.31 8.71 17.84
C CYS A 177 -7.46 9.97 17.93
N ARG A 178 -7.40 10.57 19.13
CA ARG A 178 -6.57 11.76 19.43
C ARG A 178 -6.74 12.88 18.41
N THR A 179 -8.00 13.22 18.11
CA THR A 179 -8.38 14.26 17.15
C THR A 179 -8.06 15.67 17.61
N THR A 180 -7.72 15.85 18.89
CA THR A 180 -7.22 17.12 19.42
C THR A 180 -5.92 17.51 18.73
N PRO A 181 -5.81 18.74 18.20
CA PRO A 181 -4.57 19.27 17.64
C PRO A 181 -3.39 19.15 18.61
N CYS A 182 -2.18 19.01 18.07
CA CYS A 182 -0.99 18.88 18.90
C CYS A 182 -0.64 20.20 19.62
N PRO A 183 -0.06 20.12 20.84
CA PRO A 183 0.64 21.25 21.42
C PRO A 183 1.72 21.72 20.44
N ASN A 184 1.77 23.02 20.15
CA ASN A 184 2.72 23.67 19.24
C ASN A 184 2.50 23.43 17.74
N THR A 185 1.39 22.81 17.32
CA THR A 185 0.95 22.95 15.91
C THR A 185 0.12 24.20 15.78
N TYR A 186 0.73 25.28 15.29
CA TYR A 186 0.06 26.55 15.09
C TYR A 186 -0.62 26.56 13.73
N THR A 187 -1.81 27.17 13.67
CA THR A 187 -2.60 27.25 12.44
C THR A 187 -3.07 28.67 12.17
N TRP A 188 -3.28 28.98 10.89
CA TRP A 188 -3.88 30.23 10.47
C TRP A 188 -5.39 30.22 10.70
N THR A 189 -5.94 31.30 11.26
CA THR A 189 -7.39 31.52 11.24
C THR A 189 -7.87 31.72 9.80
N ASN A 190 -9.18 31.63 9.60
CA ASN A 190 -9.79 32.11 8.36
C ASN A 190 -9.45 33.58 8.13
N TRP A 191 -9.36 33.93 6.85
CA TRP A 191 -9.22 35.32 6.42
C TRP A 191 -10.44 36.13 6.84
N SER A 192 -10.23 37.32 7.38
CA SER A 192 -11.30 38.29 7.54
C SER A 192 -11.91 38.64 6.17
N PRO A 193 -13.17 39.12 6.11
CA PRO A 193 -13.63 39.87 4.96
C PRO A 193 -12.64 40.97 4.58
N TYR A 194 -12.58 41.32 3.30
CA TYR A 194 -11.78 42.48 2.88
C TYR A 194 -12.35 43.75 3.50
N GLY A 195 -11.47 44.60 4.03
CA GLY A 195 -11.86 45.92 4.52
C GLY A 195 -12.32 46.84 3.38
N GLN A 196 -12.71 48.07 3.73
CA GLN A 196 -13.13 49.08 2.76
C GLN A 196 -12.05 49.37 1.70
N CYS A 197 -12.49 49.62 0.47
CA CYS A 197 -11.59 49.95 -0.63
C CYS A 197 -11.03 51.37 -0.44
N ARG A 198 -9.71 51.48 -0.22
CA ARG A 198 -9.03 52.77 -0.08
C ARG A 198 -8.50 53.22 -1.44
N SER A 199 -8.88 54.40 -1.90
CA SER A 199 -8.38 54.98 -3.16
C SER A 199 -6.88 55.27 -3.06
N ASN A 200 -6.16 55.06 -4.17
CA ASN A 200 -4.71 55.31 -4.22
C ASN A 200 -4.38 56.81 -4.24
N ALA A 201 -5.32 57.64 -4.68
CA ALA A 201 -5.23 59.10 -4.73
C ALA A 201 -6.62 59.73 -4.52
N PRO A 202 -6.71 60.98 -4.04
CA PRO A 202 -7.96 61.71 -3.96
C PRO A 202 -8.66 61.74 -5.34
N GLY A 203 -9.91 61.29 -5.41
CA GLY A 203 -10.68 61.22 -6.66
C GLY A 203 -10.36 60.05 -7.60
N SER A 204 -9.45 59.14 -7.25
CA SER A 204 -9.13 57.96 -8.07
C SER A 204 -10.03 56.76 -7.75
N CYS A 205 -10.57 56.12 -8.80
CA CYS A 205 -11.34 54.89 -8.66
C CYS A 205 -10.47 53.64 -8.44
N SER A 206 -9.16 53.71 -8.70
CA SER A 206 -8.25 52.61 -8.42
C SER A 206 -7.89 52.62 -6.94
N GLY A 207 -8.25 51.55 -6.24
CA GLY A 207 -7.98 51.39 -4.83
C GLY A 207 -7.45 50.01 -4.45
N ARG A 208 -7.21 49.85 -3.16
CA ARG A 208 -6.63 48.63 -2.58
C ARG A 208 -7.40 48.26 -1.31
N GLN A 209 -7.67 46.98 -1.14
CA GLN A 209 -8.34 46.42 0.03
C GLN A 209 -7.49 45.32 0.66
N THR A 210 -7.52 45.23 1.98
CA THR A 210 -6.67 44.33 2.76
C THR A 210 -7.54 43.38 3.58
N SER A 211 -7.13 42.13 3.66
CA SER A 211 -7.71 41.08 4.50
C SER A 211 -6.61 40.53 5.39
N SER A 212 -6.95 40.21 6.64
CA SER A 212 -6.00 39.76 7.65
C SER A 212 -6.45 38.46 8.30
N ARG A 213 -5.49 37.71 8.85
CA ARG A 213 -5.71 36.50 9.64
C ARG A 213 -4.66 36.40 10.74
N ARG A 214 -4.91 35.57 11.75
CA ARG A 214 -4.02 35.41 12.91
C ARG A 214 -3.44 34.00 12.94
N CYS A 215 -2.21 33.87 13.41
CA CYS A 215 -1.61 32.59 13.75
C CYS A 215 -2.02 32.24 15.20
N ILE A 216 -2.66 31.10 15.40
CA ILE A 216 -3.19 30.69 16.71
C ILE A 216 -2.70 29.30 17.09
N ASN A 217 -2.60 29.04 18.40
CA ASN A 217 -2.58 27.69 18.94
C ASN A 217 -4.03 27.17 18.95
N PRO A 218 -4.38 26.15 18.14
CA PRO A 218 -5.76 25.66 18.03
C PRO A 218 -6.29 25.00 19.31
N ALA A 219 -5.42 24.62 20.26
CA ALA A 219 -5.84 24.05 21.54
C ALA A 219 -6.27 25.12 22.55
N SER A 220 -5.60 26.27 22.59
CA SER A 220 -5.90 27.37 23.54
C SER A 220 -6.59 28.57 22.91
N ASN A 221 -6.72 28.60 21.58
CA ASN A 221 -7.15 29.74 20.78
C ASN A 221 -6.33 31.02 21.02
N GLN A 222 -5.10 30.88 21.55
CA GLN A 222 -4.21 32.00 21.83
C GLN A 222 -3.45 32.40 20.56
N GLN A 223 -3.38 33.71 20.30
CA GLN A 223 -2.58 34.26 19.20
C GLN A 223 -1.08 34.11 19.50
N VAL A 224 -0.33 33.63 18.52
CA VAL A 224 1.13 33.50 18.55
C VAL A 224 1.76 34.24 17.37
N GLN A 225 3.09 34.32 17.34
CA GLN A 225 3.82 35.00 16.27
C GLN A 225 3.65 34.30 14.91
N SER A 226 3.50 35.08 13.85
CA SER A 226 3.31 34.63 12.45
C SER A 226 4.33 33.59 11.92
N PRO A 227 5.64 33.62 12.29
CA PRO A 227 6.61 32.62 11.84
C PRO A 227 6.27 31.19 12.25
N ASN A 228 5.53 31.03 13.35
CA ASN A 228 5.12 29.73 13.86
C ASN A 228 4.10 29.02 12.96
N CYS A 229 3.41 29.76 12.07
CA CYS A 229 2.47 29.22 11.07
C CYS A 229 3.05 29.20 9.65
N ALA A 230 4.37 29.27 9.49
CA ALA A 230 5.02 29.19 8.18
C ALA A 230 4.77 27.81 7.52
N PRO A 231 4.56 27.74 6.19
CA PRO A 231 4.57 28.85 5.23
C PRO A 231 3.25 29.65 5.21
N GLY A 232 3.36 30.95 4.94
CA GLY A 232 2.19 31.83 4.73
C GLY A 232 2.37 33.23 5.33
N VAL A 233 1.46 34.13 4.96
CA VAL A 233 1.42 35.52 5.46
C VAL A 233 0.16 35.77 6.28
N ASP A 234 0.21 36.73 7.20
CA ASP A 234 -0.92 37.17 8.04
C ASP A 234 -1.80 38.23 7.36
N THR A 235 -1.30 38.83 6.27
CA THR A 235 -1.95 39.93 5.57
C THR A 235 -1.92 39.69 4.07
N ARG A 236 -3.07 39.83 3.40
CA ARG A 236 -3.17 39.80 1.94
C ARG A 236 -3.90 41.01 1.41
N THR A 237 -3.49 41.45 0.23
CA THR A 237 -3.93 42.70 -0.35
C THR A 237 -4.31 42.50 -1.80
N GLN A 238 -5.42 43.10 -2.22
CA GLN A 238 -5.87 43.03 -3.61
C GLN A 238 -6.39 44.38 -4.10
N SER A 239 -6.43 44.55 -5.42
CA SER A 239 -7.00 45.72 -6.08
C SER A 239 -8.53 45.75 -5.91
N CYS A 240 -9.10 46.94 -5.88
CA CYS A 240 -10.54 47.16 -5.82
C CYS A 240 -10.93 48.47 -6.51
N ASN A 241 -12.22 48.59 -6.84
CA ASN A 241 -12.79 49.82 -7.37
C ASN A 241 -13.39 50.65 -6.21
N ALA A 242 -12.80 51.80 -5.91
CA ALA A 242 -13.22 52.68 -4.81
C ALA A 242 -14.50 53.47 -5.15
N CYS A 243 -14.88 53.56 -6.43
CA CYS A 243 -16.06 54.29 -6.90
C CYS A 243 -17.36 53.47 -6.86
N GLN A 244 -17.31 52.24 -6.33
CA GLN A 244 -18.49 51.38 -6.14
C GLN A 244 -19.13 51.53 -4.75
N GLN A 245 -18.65 52.46 -3.91
CA GLN A 245 -19.34 52.80 -2.66
C GLN A 245 -20.29 53.96 -2.90
N ASP A 246 -21.57 53.60 -3.02
CA ASP A 246 -22.77 54.43 -3.10
C ASP A 246 -22.84 55.51 -4.18
N ASN A 247 -23.62 55.17 -5.21
CA ASN A 247 -24.16 56.01 -6.29
C ASN A 247 -25.07 57.15 -5.79
N THR A 248 -24.70 57.85 -4.73
CA THR A 248 -25.48 58.95 -4.15
C THR A 248 -25.09 60.29 -4.76
N TYR A 249 -26.00 61.26 -4.67
CA TYR A 249 -25.66 62.64 -4.97
C TYR A 249 -25.09 63.30 -3.72
N GLY A 250 -24.06 64.12 -3.89
CA GLY A 250 -23.57 65.00 -2.84
C GLY A 250 -24.60 66.06 -2.44
N ASN A 251 -24.22 66.94 -1.51
CA ASN A 251 -25.10 68.01 -1.07
C ASN A 251 -25.49 68.95 -2.22
N TRP A 252 -26.69 69.51 -2.13
CA TRP A 252 -27.13 70.58 -3.03
C TRP A 252 -26.26 71.81 -2.84
N TYR A 253 -25.82 72.41 -3.96
CA TYR A 253 -25.29 73.76 -3.95
C TYR A 253 -26.38 74.76 -3.55
N ALA A 254 -25.96 75.94 -3.10
CA ALA A 254 -26.88 77.04 -2.80
C ALA A 254 -27.73 77.38 -4.03
N TRP A 255 -28.95 77.87 -3.78
CA TRP A 255 -29.81 78.38 -4.84
C TRP A 255 -29.13 79.52 -5.59
N GLY A 256 -29.19 79.47 -6.92
CA GLY A 256 -28.83 80.60 -7.76
C GLY A 256 -29.77 81.79 -7.58
N ALA A 257 -29.38 82.93 -8.15
CA ALA A 257 -30.25 84.11 -8.20
C ALA A 257 -31.54 83.82 -8.98
N CYS A 258 -32.62 84.52 -8.62
CA CYS A 258 -33.86 84.48 -9.38
C CYS A 258 -33.68 85.08 -10.77
N SER A 259 -34.37 84.51 -11.76
CA SER A 259 -34.35 85.00 -13.14
C SER A 259 -34.83 86.45 -13.29
N ALA A 260 -35.64 86.96 -12.35
CA ALA A 260 -36.09 88.35 -12.29
C ALA A 260 -36.44 88.76 -10.84
N PRO A 261 -36.42 90.06 -10.50
CA PRO A 261 -36.67 90.55 -9.14
C PRO A 261 -38.15 90.53 -8.70
N CYS A 262 -39.10 90.50 -9.63
CA CYS A 262 -40.55 90.46 -9.37
C CYS A 262 -41.27 89.79 -10.57
N HIS A 263 -42.55 89.42 -10.43
CA HIS A 263 -43.31 88.76 -11.50
C HIS A 263 -44.19 89.75 -12.30
N SER A 264 -44.27 89.57 -13.63
CA SER A 264 -45.16 90.34 -14.51
C SER A 264 -46.27 89.44 -15.06
N GLY A 265 -47.48 89.57 -14.51
CA GLY A 265 -48.62 88.71 -14.85
C GLY A 265 -48.44 87.28 -14.36
N SER A 266 -48.83 86.30 -15.18
CA SER A 266 -48.84 84.87 -14.83
C SER A 266 -47.46 84.20 -14.81
N ASN A 267 -46.41 84.85 -15.32
CA ASN A 267 -45.06 84.29 -15.40
C ASN A 267 -44.27 84.58 -14.12
N ARG A 268 -44.08 83.55 -13.28
CA ARG A 268 -43.30 83.65 -12.04
C ARG A 268 -41.79 83.46 -12.33
N PRO A 269 -40.90 84.29 -11.76
CA PRO A 269 -39.46 84.06 -11.81
C PRO A 269 -39.10 82.71 -11.19
N THR A 270 -38.01 82.11 -11.67
CA THR A 270 -37.50 80.83 -11.18
C THR A 270 -36.05 80.94 -10.77
N ARG A 271 -35.64 80.06 -9.87
CA ARG A 271 -34.24 79.85 -9.49
C ARG A 271 -33.90 78.38 -9.60
N VAL A 272 -32.62 78.08 -9.83
CA VAL A 272 -32.11 76.72 -10.01
C VAL A 272 -31.03 76.41 -8.99
N ARG A 273 -30.90 75.14 -8.61
CA ARG A 273 -29.72 74.61 -7.90
C ARG A 273 -29.36 73.24 -8.46
N ALA A 274 -28.08 72.89 -8.35
CA ALA A 274 -27.53 71.62 -8.83
C ALA A 274 -26.91 70.83 -7.67
N ARG A 275 -26.72 69.52 -7.86
CA ARG A 275 -25.85 68.68 -7.05
C ARG A 275 -25.08 67.71 -7.93
N CYS A 276 -23.87 67.37 -7.51
CA CYS A 276 -22.99 66.46 -8.23
C CYS A 276 -23.08 65.04 -7.68
N ARG A 277 -22.99 64.02 -8.53
CA ARG A 277 -22.87 62.63 -8.08
C ARG A 277 -21.53 62.43 -7.40
N THR A 278 -21.53 61.83 -6.21
CA THR A 278 -20.30 61.64 -5.41
C THR A 278 -19.29 60.81 -6.20
N GLY A 279 -18.05 61.28 -6.27
CA GLY A 279 -16.98 60.59 -7.02
C GLY A 279 -16.93 60.89 -8.53
N THR A 280 -17.66 61.90 -9.02
CA THR A 280 -17.59 62.35 -10.41
C THR A 280 -17.11 63.81 -10.53
N ASN A 281 -16.60 64.20 -11.70
CA ASN A 281 -16.21 65.59 -12.00
C ASN A 281 -17.34 66.42 -12.63
N CYS A 282 -18.59 65.93 -12.64
CA CYS A 282 -19.76 66.65 -13.16
C CYS A 282 -19.65 67.21 -14.60
N THR A 283 -18.86 66.56 -15.45
CA THR A 283 -18.64 66.99 -16.84
C THR A 283 -19.67 66.44 -17.83
N GLN A 284 -20.43 65.41 -17.45
CA GLN A 284 -21.49 64.81 -18.27
C GLN A 284 -22.86 65.03 -17.63
N GLN A 285 -23.90 65.17 -18.45
CA GLN A 285 -25.27 65.45 -18.01
C GLN A 285 -25.85 64.32 -17.12
N SER A 286 -25.33 63.10 -17.22
CA SER A 286 -25.67 61.97 -16.36
C SER A 286 -25.03 62.01 -14.96
N HIS A 287 -24.15 62.99 -14.69
CA HIS A 287 -23.38 63.09 -13.44
C HIS A 287 -23.92 64.15 -12.46
N TRP A 288 -24.92 64.93 -12.85
CA TRP A 288 -25.51 65.96 -12.00
C TRP A 288 -27.03 65.96 -12.07
N ASP A 289 -27.64 66.51 -11.02
CA ASP A 289 -29.09 66.65 -10.89
C ASP A 289 -29.40 68.13 -10.66
N ILE A 290 -30.40 68.68 -11.36
CA ILE A 290 -30.84 70.08 -11.25
C ILE A 290 -32.31 70.12 -10.89
N VAL A 291 -32.65 70.99 -9.95
CA VAL A 291 -34.04 71.33 -9.64
C VAL A 291 -34.27 72.82 -9.82
N THR A 292 -35.49 73.15 -10.27
CA THR A 292 -35.98 74.50 -10.51
C THR A 292 -37.19 74.75 -9.61
N GLU A 293 -37.25 75.93 -8.99
CA GLU A 293 -38.43 76.35 -8.23
C GLU A 293 -38.79 77.82 -8.51
N ASN A 294 -40.05 78.18 -8.22
CA ASN A 294 -40.52 79.56 -8.32
C ASN A 294 -39.92 80.42 -7.20
N CYS A 295 -39.60 81.67 -7.51
CA CYS A 295 -39.14 82.63 -6.54
C CYS A 295 -39.63 84.05 -6.88
N ASN A 296 -39.46 84.99 -5.95
CA ASN A 296 -39.94 86.38 -6.06
C ASN A 296 -41.44 86.46 -6.44
N THR A 297 -42.29 86.04 -5.50
CA THR A 297 -43.75 85.94 -5.67
C THR A 297 -44.50 87.26 -5.59
N ASN A 298 -43.80 88.40 -5.52
CA ASN A 298 -44.41 89.72 -5.46
C ASN A 298 -44.53 90.31 -6.87
N PRO A 299 -45.65 90.96 -7.20
CA PRO A 299 -45.84 91.61 -8.49
C PRO A 299 -44.91 92.82 -8.62
N CYS A 300 -44.45 93.04 -9.84
CA CYS A 300 -44.09 94.37 -10.31
C CYS A 300 -45.40 95.13 -10.64
#